data_AF-A0A395IPT7-F1
#
_entry.id   AF-A0A395IPT7-F1
#
_cell.length_a   1.000
_cell.length_b   1.000
_cell.length_c   1.000
_cell.angle_alpha   90.00
_cell.angle_beta   90.00
_cell.angle_gamma   90.00
#
_symmetry.space_group_name_H-M   'P 1'
#
loop_
_entity.id
_entity.type
_entity.pdbx_description
1 polymer ?
#
loop_
_entity_poly.entity_id
_entity_poly.type
_entity_poly.pdbx_seq_one_letter_code
_entity_poly.pdbx_strand_id
1 'polypeptide(L)'
;MSTASLLATLKDVPALEPPPGVTPNLLHPEDKSYILITVCVVLGPVGKHQWDVTIGDVTSNNFIIAVAFLSNVLVSPTLLLTKVTLFFLYLELFQPFKWMRICVYFGVAVTTIFYLATGILMIVWSSPRRGETWQTHLFTDEQQYAQIYASPFSAVGLVIDLYLLVLPLKAVYDLYLPLKRKLAVGVVFLTVHV
;
A
#
# COMPACT_ATOMS: atom_id res chain seq x y z
N MET A 1 0.49 -36.20 25.65
CA MET A 1 1.21 -34.97 25.24
C MET A 1 0.61 -33.81 26.03
N SER A 2 1.43 -33.09 26.79
CA SER A 2 0.99 -31.99 27.65
C SER A 2 0.53 -30.79 26.81
N THR A 3 -0.52 -30.08 27.21
CA THR A 3 -0.99 -28.85 26.53
C THR A 3 0.12 -27.79 26.41
N ALA A 4 1.09 -27.79 27.33
CA ALA A 4 2.25 -26.92 27.28
C ALA A 4 3.24 -27.27 26.16
N SER A 5 3.42 -28.55 25.83
CA SER A 5 4.28 -28.94 24.70
C SER A 5 3.63 -28.61 23.35
N LEU A 6 2.29 -28.69 23.26
CA LEU A 6 1.55 -28.28 22.07
C LEU A 6 1.65 -26.77 21.81
N LEU A 7 1.50 -25.94 22.84
CA LEU A 7 1.66 -24.48 22.71
C LEU A 7 3.09 -24.08 22.30
N ALA A 8 4.11 -24.80 22.80
CA ALA A 8 5.49 -24.58 22.39
C ALA A 8 5.69 -24.95 20.91
N THR A 9 5.18 -26.11 20.46
CA THR A 9 5.28 -26.52 19.05
C THR A 9 4.52 -25.58 18.12
N LEU A 10 3.31 -25.13 18.49
CA LEU A 10 2.53 -24.18 17.70
C LEU A 10 3.20 -22.82 17.58
N LYS A 11 3.98 -22.42 18.59
CA LYS A 11 4.72 -21.17 18.53
C LYS A 11 5.74 -21.19 17.40
N ASP A 12 6.37 -22.34 17.13
CA ASP A 12 7.45 -22.53 16.14
C ASP A 12 6.96 -23.00 14.76
N VAL A 13 5.64 -23.01 14.51
CA VAL A 13 5.10 -23.31 13.17
C VAL A 13 5.24 -22.08 12.27
N PRO A 14 5.64 -22.25 11.00
CA PRO A 14 5.67 -21.17 10.02
C PRO A 14 4.24 -20.65 9.76
N ALA A 15 4.09 -19.33 9.64
CA ALA A 15 2.79 -18.69 9.42
C ALA A 15 2.18 -19.00 8.04
N LEU A 16 3.01 -19.39 7.07
CA LEU A 16 2.61 -19.83 5.74
C LEU A 16 3.39 -21.10 5.35
N GLU A 17 2.75 -22.03 4.66
CA GLU A 17 3.43 -23.20 4.12
C GLU A 17 4.48 -22.77 3.08
N PRO A 18 5.71 -23.31 3.17
CA PRO A 18 6.77 -22.98 2.23
C PRO A 18 6.47 -23.53 0.82
N PRO A 19 6.97 -22.90 -0.24
CA PRO A 19 6.92 -23.45 -1.59
C PRO A 19 7.58 -24.84 -1.67
N PRO A 20 7.18 -25.69 -2.63
CA PRO A 20 7.75 -27.03 -2.78
C PRO A 20 9.28 -26.99 -2.91
N GLY A 21 9.99 -27.66 -2.00
CA GLY A 21 11.45 -27.75 -2.00
C GLY A 21 12.19 -26.69 -1.16
N VAL A 22 11.49 -25.80 -0.46
CA VAL A 22 12.09 -24.82 0.45
C VAL A 22 11.84 -25.22 1.91
N THR A 23 12.89 -25.32 2.71
CA THR A 23 12.77 -25.52 4.17
C THR A 23 12.79 -24.15 4.88
N PRO A 24 11.77 -23.82 5.69
CA PRO A 24 11.75 -22.59 6.48
C PRO A 24 12.95 -22.49 7.42
N ASN A 25 13.64 -21.34 7.41
CA ASN A 25 14.77 -21.07 8.28
C ASN A 25 14.33 -20.22 9.47
N LEU A 26 13.78 -20.90 10.48
CA LEU A 26 13.19 -20.29 11.67
C LEU A 26 14.23 -19.89 12.74
N LEU A 27 15.45 -20.40 12.65
CA LEU A 27 16.52 -20.20 13.64
C LEU A 27 17.47 -19.05 13.30
N HIS A 28 17.75 -18.82 12.01
CA HIS A 28 18.66 -17.77 11.53
C HIS A 28 18.14 -17.12 10.24
N PRO A 29 17.16 -16.22 10.34
CA PRO A 29 16.59 -15.54 9.17
C PRO A 29 17.63 -14.60 8.53
N GLU A 30 17.79 -14.68 7.22
CA GLU A 30 18.62 -13.74 6.46
C GLU A 30 17.92 -12.38 6.38
N ASP A 31 18.40 -11.39 7.13
CA ASP A 31 17.85 -10.03 7.11
C ASP A 31 18.27 -9.30 5.82
N LYS A 32 17.37 -9.20 4.83
CA LYS A 32 17.55 -8.40 3.60
C LYS A 32 16.79 -7.07 3.64
N SER A 33 16.87 -6.36 4.75
CA SER A 33 16.13 -5.09 4.95
C SER A 33 16.81 -3.91 4.25
N TYR A 34 16.33 -3.55 3.05
CA TYR A 34 16.76 -2.34 2.33
C TYR A 34 16.20 -1.06 2.99
N ILE A 35 17.09 -0.09 3.21
CA ILE A 35 17.06 1.06 4.15
C ILE A 35 16.02 2.19 3.86
N LEU A 36 14.98 2.00 3.05
CA LEU A 36 14.03 3.09 2.73
C LEU A 36 12.67 3.05 3.45
N ILE A 37 12.33 1.98 4.20
CA ILE A 37 11.05 1.84 4.95
C ILE A 37 11.31 1.70 6.46
N THR A 38 12.25 2.52 6.97
CA THR A 38 13.05 2.21 8.17
C THR A 38 12.39 2.52 9.52
N VAL A 39 11.12 2.93 9.60
CA VAL A 39 10.47 3.15 10.92
C VAL A 39 9.42 2.08 11.24
N CYS A 40 8.69 1.57 10.25
CA CYS A 40 7.75 0.45 10.48
C CYS A 40 8.46 -0.91 10.46
N VAL A 41 9.54 -1.03 9.68
CA VAL A 41 10.31 -2.27 9.52
C VAL A 41 11.23 -2.54 10.71
N VAL A 42 11.79 -1.52 11.36
CA VAL A 42 12.81 -1.70 12.42
C VAL A 42 12.25 -2.36 13.70
N LEU A 43 10.92 -2.40 13.87
CA LEU A 43 10.28 -3.00 15.04
C LEU A 43 9.56 -4.34 14.75
N GLY A 44 9.60 -4.84 13.52
CA GLY A 44 9.00 -6.12 13.12
C GLY A 44 9.92 -6.95 12.21
N PRO A 45 9.73 -8.27 12.06
CA PRO A 45 10.48 -9.10 11.12
C PRO A 45 10.02 -8.89 9.66
N VAL A 46 9.90 -7.63 9.23
CA VAL A 46 9.51 -7.24 7.87
C VAL A 46 10.77 -7.21 7.01
N GLY A 47 11.11 -8.35 6.44
CA GLY A 47 12.38 -8.58 5.74
C GLY A 47 12.71 -10.06 5.61
N LYS A 48 12.04 -10.90 6.41
CA LYS A 48 12.04 -12.36 6.28
C LYS A 48 11.06 -12.78 5.17
N HIS A 49 11.34 -13.89 4.51
CA HIS A 49 10.34 -14.50 3.63
C HIS A 49 9.12 -14.90 4.46
N GLN A 50 7.92 -14.84 3.87
CA GLN A 50 6.66 -15.08 4.59
C GLN A 50 6.60 -16.46 5.27
N TRP A 51 7.30 -17.46 4.73
CA TRP A 51 7.41 -18.80 5.30
C TRP A 51 8.48 -18.92 6.41
N ASP A 52 9.35 -17.93 6.58
CA ASP A 52 10.34 -17.84 7.67
C ASP A 52 9.82 -17.02 8.86
N VAL A 53 8.56 -16.55 8.80
CA VAL A 53 7.91 -15.84 9.89
C VAL A 53 7.10 -16.83 10.73
N THR A 54 7.45 -16.89 12.00
CA THR A 54 6.89 -17.80 12.99
C THR A 54 5.59 -17.25 13.59
N ILE A 55 4.60 -18.09 13.94
CA ILE A 55 3.32 -17.62 14.54
C ILE A 55 3.55 -16.81 15.83
N GLY A 56 4.57 -17.17 16.62
CA GLY A 56 5.00 -16.40 17.78
C GLY A 56 5.47 -14.97 17.48
N ASP A 57 6.09 -14.76 16.31
CA ASP A 57 6.52 -13.43 15.83
C ASP A 57 5.32 -12.62 15.32
N VAL A 58 4.38 -13.27 14.61
CA VAL A 58 3.14 -12.65 14.13
C VAL A 58 2.23 -12.20 15.27
N THR A 59 2.21 -12.95 16.37
CA THR A 59 1.38 -12.66 17.54
C THR A 59 2.06 -11.66 18.50
N SER A 60 3.27 -11.18 18.19
CA SER A 60 3.96 -10.21 19.04
C SER A 60 3.32 -8.83 18.93
N ASN A 61 3.03 -8.18 20.07
CA ASN A 61 2.40 -6.85 20.10
C ASN A 61 3.17 -5.82 19.26
N ASN A 62 4.50 -5.88 19.26
CA ASN A 62 5.33 -4.96 18.48
C ASN A 62 5.14 -5.16 16.96
N PHE A 63 5.00 -6.41 16.52
CA PHE A 63 4.73 -6.72 15.12
C PHE A 63 3.33 -6.26 14.70
N ILE A 64 2.33 -6.50 15.55
CA ILE A 64 0.95 -6.12 15.27
C ILE A 64 0.83 -4.59 15.15
N ILE A 65 1.42 -3.85 16.09
CA ILE A 65 1.39 -2.39 16.07
C ILE A 65 2.18 -1.83 14.88
N ALA A 66 3.39 -2.33 14.63
CA ALA A 66 4.27 -1.79 13.58
C ALA A 66 3.83 -2.19 12.17
N VAL A 67 3.30 -3.40 11.98
CA VAL A 67 2.97 -3.94 10.66
C VAL A 67 1.48 -3.89 10.42
N ALA A 68 0.63 -4.42 11.30
CA ALA A 68 -0.81 -4.46 11.02
C ALA A 68 -1.46 -3.07 11.17
N PHE A 69 -1.08 -2.29 12.18
CA PHE A 69 -1.67 -0.96 12.37
C PHE A 69 -0.96 0.11 11.55
N LEU A 70 0.34 0.33 11.77
CA LEU A 70 1.04 1.48 11.21
C LEU A 70 1.14 1.43 9.67
N SER A 71 1.30 0.26 9.07
CA SER A 71 1.34 0.15 7.61
C SER A 71 -0.02 0.46 6.97
N ASN A 72 -1.13 -0.08 7.50
CA ASN A 72 -2.47 0.18 6.98
C ASN A 72 -2.87 1.66 7.10
N VAL A 73 -2.47 2.30 8.19
CA VAL A 73 -2.72 3.73 8.41
C VAL A 73 -1.90 4.60 7.47
N LEU A 74 -0.65 4.22 7.15
CA LEU A 74 0.23 5.00 6.26
C LEU A 74 -0.05 4.80 4.77
N VAL A 75 -0.55 3.64 4.35
CA VAL A 75 -0.86 3.37 2.93
C VAL A 75 -1.85 4.37 2.36
N SER A 76 -2.94 4.67 3.08
CA SER A 76 -3.98 5.59 2.62
C SER A 76 -3.48 7.02 2.31
N PRO A 77 -2.77 7.72 3.24
CA PRO A 77 -2.24 9.06 2.97
C PRO A 77 -1.13 9.05 1.92
N THR A 78 -0.28 8.02 1.86
CA THR A 78 0.76 7.95 0.83
C THR A 78 0.16 7.87 -0.58
N LEU A 79 -0.84 7.01 -0.78
CA LEU A 79 -1.51 6.88 -2.08
C LEU A 79 -2.27 8.16 -2.48
N LEU A 80 -2.91 8.83 -1.52
CA LEU A 80 -3.53 10.13 -1.75
C LEU A 80 -2.49 11.15 -2.21
N LEU A 81 -1.36 11.25 -1.50
CA LEU A 81 -0.33 12.24 -1.79
C LEU A 81 0.27 12.03 -3.18
N THR A 82 0.59 10.78 -3.54
CA THR A 82 1.09 10.44 -4.89
C THR A 82 0.12 10.90 -5.98
N LYS A 83 -1.19 10.62 -5.83
CA LYS A 83 -2.20 10.98 -6.84
C LYS A 83 -2.43 12.49 -6.92
N VAL A 84 -2.45 13.18 -5.78
CA VAL A 84 -2.56 14.64 -5.72
C VAL A 84 -1.34 15.30 -6.40
N THR A 85 -0.13 14.79 -6.17
CA THR A 85 1.08 15.28 -6.87
C THR A 85 0.97 15.11 -8.39
N LEU A 86 0.45 13.97 -8.87
CA LEU A 86 0.23 13.76 -10.31
C LEU A 86 -0.78 14.74 -10.90
N PHE A 87 -1.88 15.02 -10.19
CA PHE A 87 -2.84 16.04 -10.59
C PHE A 87 -2.22 17.44 -10.68
N PHE A 88 -1.38 17.82 -9.71
CA PHE A 88 -0.65 19.09 -9.76
C PHE A 88 0.33 19.15 -10.93
N LEU A 89 1.07 18.06 -11.19
CA LEU A 89 1.95 17.96 -12.36
C LEU A 89 1.17 18.16 -13.67
N TYR A 90 -0.06 17.63 -13.78
CA TYR A 90 -0.91 17.86 -14.94
C TYR A 90 -1.41 19.30 -15.05
N LEU A 91 -1.75 19.95 -13.93
CA LEU A 91 -2.09 21.39 -13.94
C LEU A 91 -0.93 22.23 -14.45
N GLU A 92 0.31 21.88 -14.09
CA GLU A 92 1.52 22.56 -14.53
C GLU A 92 1.83 22.27 -16.01
N LEU A 93 1.67 21.02 -16.46
CA LEU A 93 1.97 20.62 -17.83
C LEU A 93 0.99 21.20 -18.86
N PHE A 94 -0.32 21.22 -18.58
CA PHE A 94 -1.31 21.82 -19.48
C PHE A 94 -2.10 22.97 -18.86
N GLN A 95 -1.36 23.86 -18.19
CA GLN A 95 -1.79 25.20 -17.77
C GLN A 95 -2.80 25.89 -18.72
N PRO A 96 -2.62 25.94 -20.05
CA PRO A 96 -3.51 26.73 -20.93
C PRO A 96 -4.96 26.21 -21.04
N PHE A 97 -5.26 24.94 -20.78
CA PHE A 97 -6.60 24.39 -20.98
C PHE A 97 -7.51 24.53 -19.75
N LYS A 98 -8.46 25.47 -19.81
CA LYS A 98 -9.42 25.72 -18.73
C LYS A 98 -10.29 24.51 -18.40
N TRP A 99 -10.71 23.72 -19.39
CA TRP A 99 -11.50 22.49 -19.18
C TRP A 99 -10.72 21.47 -18.35
N MET A 100 -9.43 21.30 -18.64
CA MET A 100 -8.59 20.34 -17.94
C MET A 100 -8.39 20.74 -16.47
N ARG A 101 -8.27 22.04 -16.17
CA ARG A 101 -8.20 22.52 -14.78
C ARG A 101 -9.43 22.08 -13.98
N ILE A 102 -10.63 22.22 -14.56
CA ILE A 102 -11.89 21.81 -13.91
C ILE A 102 -11.90 20.30 -13.65
N CYS A 103 -11.52 19.48 -14.65
CA CYS A 103 -11.43 18.03 -14.49
C CYS A 103 -10.41 17.60 -13.44
N VAL A 104 -9.28 18.31 -13.34
CA VAL A 104 -8.26 18.02 -12.33
C VAL A 104 -8.74 18.42 -10.94
N TYR A 105 -9.32 19.60 -10.74
CA TYR A 105 -9.88 19.98 -9.42
C TYR A 105 -10.98 19.02 -8.98
N PHE A 106 -11.84 18.61 -9.91
CA PHE A 106 -12.85 17.59 -9.63
C PHE A 106 -12.21 16.25 -9.25
N GLY A 107 -11.21 15.80 -10.02
CA GLY A 107 -10.44 14.59 -9.73
C GLY A 107 -9.81 14.63 -8.34
N VAL A 108 -9.09 15.70 -8.02
CA VAL A 108 -8.46 15.92 -6.71
C VAL A 108 -9.49 15.87 -5.58
N ALA A 109 -10.64 16.54 -5.75
CA ALA A 109 -11.69 16.53 -4.73
C ALA A 109 -12.23 15.12 -4.49
N VAL A 110 -12.57 14.39 -5.56
CA VAL A 110 -13.09 13.01 -5.47
C VAL A 110 -12.05 12.08 -4.85
N THR A 111 -10.79 12.13 -5.30
CA THR A 111 -9.74 11.28 -4.74
C THR A 111 -9.46 11.60 -3.28
N THR A 112 -9.42 12.88 -2.93
CA THR A 112 -9.15 13.32 -1.55
C THR A 112 -10.25 12.85 -0.62
N ILE A 113 -11.51 13.05 -0.98
CA ILE A 113 -12.66 12.60 -0.18
C ILE A 113 -12.64 11.08 -0.02
N PHE A 114 -12.41 10.33 -1.10
CA PHE A 114 -12.37 8.87 -1.07
C PHE A 114 -11.26 8.35 -0.14
N TYR A 115 -10.01 8.74 -0.39
CA TYR A 115 -8.86 8.23 0.39
C TYR A 115 -8.86 8.73 1.85
N LEU A 116 -9.38 9.93 2.14
CA LEU A 116 -9.57 10.39 3.52
C LEU A 116 -10.63 9.57 4.24
N ALA A 117 -11.79 9.35 3.60
CA ALA A 117 -12.86 8.55 4.19
C ALA A 117 -12.40 7.12 4.46
N THR A 118 -11.75 6.47 3.49
CA THR A 118 -11.21 5.12 3.68
C THR A 118 -10.08 5.10 4.70
N GLY A 119 -9.22 6.11 4.74
CA GLY A 119 -8.15 6.21 5.74
C GLY A 119 -8.70 6.29 7.17
N ILE A 120 -9.74 7.09 7.39
CA ILE A 120 -10.41 7.18 8.70
C ILE A 120 -11.06 5.85 9.08
N LEU A 121 -11.76 5.20 8.14
CA LEU A 121 -12.36 3.88 8.37
C LEU A 121 -11.30 2.82 8.73
N MET A 122 -10.17 2.82 8.03
CA MET A 122 -9.06 1.90 8.32
C MET A 122 -8.45 2.15 9.69
N ILE A 123 -8.31 3.42 10.13
CA ILE A 123 -7.86 3.74 11.48
C ILE A 123 -8.84 3.20 12.53
N VAL A 124 -10.14 3.39 12.31
CA VAL A 124 -11.19 2.92 13.24
C VAL A 124 -11.20 1.40 13.31
N TRP A 125 -11.13 0.70 12.18
CA TRP A 125 -11.15 -0.76 12.13
C TRP A 125 -9.84 -1.43 12.56
N SER A 126 -8.71 -0.72 12.47
CA SER A 126 -7.40 -1.28 12.89
C SER A 126 -7.06 -0.94 14.35
N SER A 127 -7.86 -0.09 15.02
CA SER A 127 -7.62 0.31 16.41
C SER A 127 -8.35 -0.62 17.37
N PRO A 128 -7.68 -1.22 18.36
CA PRO A 128 -8.31 -2.11 19.32
C PRO A 128 -9.32 -1.35 20.18
N ARG A 129 -10.48 -1.98 20.41
CA ARG A 129 -11.53 -1.45 21.27
C ARG A 129 -11.07 -1.43 22.73
N ARG A 130 -11.60 -0.48 23.52
CA ARG A 130 -11.25 -0.31 24.94
C ARG A 130 -11.49 -1.62 25.72
N GLY A 131 -10.41 -2.29 26.12
CA GLY A 131 -10.44 -3.54 26.90
C GLY A 131 -9.87 -4.76 26.18
N GLU A 132 -9.53 -4.66 24.89
CA GLU A 132 -9.01 -5.77 24.08
C GLU A 132 -7.48 -5.67 23.92
N THR A 133 -6.77 -6.80 23.92
CA THR A 133 -5.34 -6.82 23.59
C THR A 133 -5.15 -6.87 22.08
N TRP A 134 -4.06 -6.28 21.59
CA TRP A 134 -3.70 -6.27 20.16
C TRP A 134 -3.66 -7.67 19.54
N GLN A 135 -3.38 -8.71 20.35
CA GLN A 135 -3.34 -10.11 19.93
C GLN A 135 -4.73 -10.68 19.61
N THR A 136 -5.74 -10.39 20.44
CA THR A 136 -7.12 -10.79 20.17
C THR A 136 -7.70 -10.08 18.95
N HIS A 137 -7.32 -8.82 18.74
CA HIS A 137 -7.79 -8.01 17.61
C HIS A 137 -7.29 -8.50 16.24
N LEU A 138 -6.22 -9.31 16.17
CA LEU A 138 -5.82 -9.93 14.90
C LEU A 138 -6.84 -10.94 14.38
N PHE A 139 -7.58 -11.58 15.30
CA PHE A 139 -8.51 -12.67 15.00
C PHE A 139 -9.98 -12.22 15.11
N THR A 140 -10.23 -10.93 15.29
CA THR A 140 -11.59 -10.38 15.28
C THR A 140 -12.10 -10.20 13.86
N ASP A 141 -13.41 -10.34 13.71
CA ASP A 141 -14.09 -10.14 12.42
C ASP A 141 -13.80 -8.75 11.83
N GLU A 142 -13.55 -7.73 12.66
CA GLU A 142 -13.25 -6.36 12.22
C GLU A 142 -11.98 -6.27 11.35
N GLN A 143 -10.93 -6.99 11.75
CA GLN A 143 -9.68 -7.08 10.99
C GLN A 143 -9.89 -7.85 9.67
N GLN A 144 -10.74 -8.89 9.68
CA GLN A 144 -11.08 -9.64 8.49
C GLN A 144 -11.91 -8.81 7.49
N TYR A 145 -12.82 -7.96 7.98
CA TYR A 145 -13.53 -7.00 7.13
C TYR A 145 -12.56 -6.01 6.48
N ALA A 146 -11.57 -5.49 7.20
CA ALA A 146 -10.55 -4.61 6.61
C ALA A 146 -9.80 -5.29 5.44
N GLN A 147 -9.51 -6.59 5.55
CA GLN A 147 -8.89 -7.37 4.47
C GLN A 147 -9.82 -7.59 3.28
N ILE A 148 -11.11 -7.85 3.50
CA ILE A 148 -12.09 -7.97 2.42
C ILE A 148 -12.27 -6.62 1.70
N TYR A 149 -12.29 -5.52 2.45
CA TYR A 149 -12.37 -4.15 1.91
C TYR A 149 -11.12 -3.72 1.13
N ALA A 150 -9.98 -4.39 1.32
CA ALA A 150 -8.78 -4.10 0.55
C ALA A 150 -8.97 -4.35 -0.96
N SER A 151 -9.75 -5.37 -1.34
CA SER A 151 -10.02 -5.70 -2.74
C SER A 151 -10.77 -4.58 -3.50
N PRO A 152 -11.94 -4.08 -3.03
CA PRO A 152 -12.62 -2.96 -3.69
C PRO A 152 -11.82 -1.66 -3.59
N PHE A 153 -11.06 -1.44 -2.51
CA PHE A 153 -10.17 -0.28 -2.38
C PHE A 153 -9.15 -0.22 -3.52
N SER A 154 -8.49 -1.34 -3.85
CA SER A 154 -7.56 -1.42 -4.98
C SER A 154 -8.27 -1.19 -6.32
N ALA A 155 -9.50 -1.69 -6.50
CA ALA A 155 -10.26 -1.49 -7.73
C ALA A 155 -10.58 -0.01 -7.97
N VAL A 156 -11.04 0.72 -6.94
CA VAL A 156 -11.27 2.17 -7.05
C VAL A 156 -9.97 2.92 -7.29
N GLY A 157 -8.88 2.49 -6.64
CA GLY A 157 -7.55 3.04 -6.87
C GLY A 157 -7.11 2.96 -8.32
N LEU A 158 -7.32 1.79 -8.95
CA LEU A 158 -7.06 1.54 -10.36
C LEU A 158 -7.91 2.43 -11.26
N VAL A 159 -9.21 2.60 -10.97
CA VAL A 159 -10.09 3.49 -11.74
C VAL A 159 -9.56 4.93 -11.73
N ILE A 160 -9.06 5.39 -10.58
CA ILE A 160 -8.44 6.71 -10.46
C ILE A 160 -7.13 6.79 -11.27
N ASP A 161 -6.34 5.72 -11.30
CA ASP A 161 -5.12 5.67 -12.14
C ASP A 161 -5.46 5.70 -13.64
N LEU A 162 -6.49 4.98 -14.08
CA LEU A 162 -6.97 5.06 -15.45
C LEU A 162 -7.48 6.46 -15.80
N TYR A 163 -8.20 7.11 -14.88
CA TYR A 163 -8.63 8.50 -15.05
C TYR A 163 -7.44 9.44 -15.22
N LEU A 164 -6.41 9.29 -14.38
CA LEU A 164 -5.15 10.04 -14.47
C LEU A 164 -4.43 9.79 -15.80
N LEU A 165 -4.42 8.57 -16.32
CA LEU A 165 -3.80 8.25 -17.61
C LEU A 165 -4.59 8.82 -18.80
N VAL A 166 -5.92 8.77 -18.77
CA VAL A 166 -6.76 9.23 -19.89
C VAL A 166 -6.75 10.76 -20.03
N LEU A 167 -6.65 11.49 -18.91
CA LEU A 167 -6.61 12.96 -18.89
C LEU A 167 -5.56 13.59 -19.84
N PRO A 168 -4.25 13.29 -19.71
CA PRO A 168 -3.22 13.83 -20.59
C PRO A 168 -3.33 13.28 -22.02
N LEU A 169 -3.78 12.03 -22.19
CA LEU A 169 -3.96 11.44 -23.53
C LEU A 169 -5.01 12.19 -24.35
N LYS A 170 -6.14 12.54 -23.72
CA LYS A 170 -7.17 13.36 -24.34
C LYS A 170 -6.66 14.77 -24.65
N ALA A 171 -5.98 15.42 -23.70
CA ALA A 171 -5.44 16.76 -23.89
C ALA A 171 -4.44 16.82 -25.06
N VAL A 172 -3.61 15.78 -25.23
CA VAL A 172 -2.66 15.67 -26.34
C VAL A 172 -3.35 15.34 -27.68
N TYR A 173 -4.49 14.65 -27.67
CA TYR A 173 -5.26 14.37 -28.88
C TYR A 173 -5.91 15.65 -29.46
N ASP A 174 -6.48 16.49 -28.59
CA ASP A 174 -7.09 17.77 -29.01
C ASP A 174 -6.05 18.82 -29.42
N LEU A 175 -4.79 18.67 -28.99
CA LEU A 175 -3.70 19.56 -29.34
C LEU A 175 -3.08 19.09 -30.67
N TYR A 176 -3.45 19.76 -31.78
CA TYR A 176 -2.89 19.61 -33.14
C TYR A 176 -1.37 19.86 -33.19
N LEU A 177 -0.57 18.96 -32.60
CA LEU A 177 0.88 18.94 -32.72
C LEU A 177 1.25 17.89 -33.77
N PRO A 178 2.04 18.26 -34.81
CA PRO A 178 2.53 17.28 -35.78
C PRO A 178 3.36 16.22 -35.03
N LEU A 179 3.09 14.94 -35.32
CA LEU A 179 3.68 13.73 -34.68
C LEU A 179 5.19 13.82 -34.41
N LYS A 180 5.93 14.59 -35.20
CA LYS A 180 7.38 14.84 -35.07
C LYS A 180 7.77 15.55 -33.76
N ARG A 181 6.98 16.51 -33.26
CA ARG A 181 7.26 17.18 -31.96
C ARG A 181 6.83 16.31 -30.76
N LYS A 182 5.79 15.48 -30.95
CA LYS A 182 5.31 14.51 -29.96
C LYS A 182 6.34 13.39 -29.68
N LEU A 183 6.98 12.90 -30.74
CA LEU A 183 8.11 11.95 -30.62
C LEU A 183 9.38 12.62 -30.09
N ALA A 184 9.67 13.87 -30.45
CA ALA A 184 10.84 14.58 -29.96
C ALA A 184 10.81 14.80 -28.43
N VAL A 185 9.65 15.16 -27.87
CA VAL A 185 9.48 15.29 -26.41
C VAL A 185 9.56 13.92 -25.72
N GLY A 186 9.02 12.86 -26.34
CA GLY A 186 9.16 11.48 -25.84
C GLY A 186 10.62 10.99 -25.81
N VAL A 187 11.43 11.35 -26.82
CA VAL A 187 12.87 11.02 -26.86
C VAL A 187 13.66 11.78 -25.80
N VAL A 188 13.34 13.06 -25.56
CA VAL A 188 14.02 13.86 -24.52
C VAL A 188 13.79 13.27 -23.12
N PHE A 189 12.58 12.80 -22.82
CA PHE A 189 12.28 12.10 -21.56
C PHE A 189 13.00 10.75 -21.42
N LEU A 190 13.29 10.05 -22.53
CA LEU A 190 14.09 8.81 -22.54
C LEU A 190 15.59 9.07 -22.39
N THR A 191 16.12 10.16 -22.95
CA THR A 191 17.57 10.49 -22.88
C THR A 191 18.04 11.03 -21.53
N VAL A 192 17.12 11.50 -20.67
CA VAL A 192 17.46 12.06 -19.35
C VAL A 192 17.51 10.97 -18.25
N HIS A 193 17.23 9.70 -18.58
CA HIS A 193 17.34 8.55 -17.66
C HIS A 193 18.29 7.47 -18.20
N VAL A 194 19.51 7.88 -18.58
CA VAL A 194 20.68 6.98 -18.64
C VAL A 194 21.70 7.46 -17.60
#